data_AF-A0A2V9IHE4-F1
#
_entry.id   AF-A0A2V9IHE4-F1
#
_cell.length_a   1.000
_cell.length_b   1.000
_cell.length_c   1.000
_cell.angle_alpha   90.00
_cell.angle_beta   90.00
_cell.angle_gamma   90.00
#
_symmetry.space_group_name_H-M   'P 1'
#
loop_
_entity.id
_entity.type
_entity.pdbx_description
1 polymer ?
#
loop_
_entity_poly.entity_id
_entity_poly.type
_entity_poly.pdbx_seq_one_letter_code
_entity_poly.pdbx_strand_id
1 'polypeptide(L)'
;MTAAEEQRRKWRELSAGATQPQDVPGYLLHRQTFDSLVGEIAELETLVFRKNLEDSALGELGPYIEALHKDSVTPRRLPRLSEIEAELEKAGIEKMLAGIRTKKPSPEKWASLFDSAWFLSCLDAAFAEDSEIAGFNGRTHDEFVKEFTELDKERIRIAAARVRRACAERAISVMNQHPEQEYLVRAEAQKKRRHLPLRKLFARAQDVLTAVCPCWMASPLSVSQLLDTKACFDVVIFDEASQVLPEDSVPAILRGARLVVAGDSRQLPPTTFFAAGDDDEPIEEAADAATEGFESLLDMTNSFVPSRYLDWHYRSRDESLISFSNHHIYTGRLVTFPGPGGPPAVSHVLVNQPPGLDGQEESSSAEVRKVVELVLEHPQKFPRQSLGVIAMGIRHAQRVQRALDEALETRPDLDAFFDPGKEEHVFVKNLERVQGDERDAIILTIGYGKDRGGKSPGRAIG
;
A
#
# COMPACT_ATOMS: atom_id res chain seq x y z
N MET A 1 -100.36 2.81 -4.72
CA MET A 1 -99.76 3.67 -3.67
C MET A 1 -98.26 3.44 -3.71
N THR A 2 -97.57 3.87 -4.77
CA THR A 2 -96.33 3.13 -5.12
C THR A 2 -95.28 3.90 -5.95
N ALA A 3 -95.35 5.22 -6.07
CA ALA A 3 -94.23 5.99 -6.63
C ALA A 3 -94.03 7.30 -5.86
N ALA A 4 -95.13 8.02 -5.60
CA ALA A 4 -95.10 9.26 -4.83
C ALA A 4 -94.67 9.05 -3.36
N GLU A 5 -95.10 7.97 -2.71
CA GLU A 5 -94.68 7.65 -1.33
C GLU A 5 -93.22 7.21 -1.25
N GLU A 6 -92.74 6.50 -2.27
CA GLU A 6 -91.36 6.02 -2.34
C GLU A 6 -90.39 7.18 -2.64
N GLN A 7 -90.80 8.10 -3.51
CA GLN A 7 -90.07 9.34 -3.78
C GLN A 7 -90.04 10.25 -2.54
N ARG A 8 -91.16 10.36 -1.82
CA ARG A 8 -91.23 11.11 -0.56
C ARG A 8 -90.37 10.50 0.53
N ARG A 9 -90.24 9.16 0.58
CA ARG A 9 -89.33 8.47 1.51
C ARG A 9 -87.87 8.78 1.19
N LYS A 10 -87.46 8.67 -0.08
CA LYS A 10 -86.09 9.05 -0.52
C LYS A 10 -85.75 10.50 -0.21
N TRP A 11 -86.68 11.43 -0.41
CA TRP A 11 -86.44 12.83 -0.07
C TRP A 11 -86.29 13.07 1.42
N ARG A 12 -87.07 12.37 2.27
CA ARG A 12 -86.91 12.43 3.73
C ARG A 12 -85.59 11.83 4.23
N GLU A 13 -85.05 10.83 3.54
CA GLU A 13 -83.73 10.27 3.87
C GLU A 13 -82.60 11.24 3.52
N LEU A 14 -82.77 12.06 2.48
CA LEU A 14 -81.77 13.03 2.00
C LEU A 14 -81.91 14.42 2.62
N SER A 15 -83.02 14.72 3.33
CA SER A 15 -83.27 16.03 3.94
C SER A 15 -83.07 16.01 5.47
N ALA A 16 -82.37 17.01 6.00
CA ALA A 16 -82.36 17.27 7.44
C ALA A 16 -83.70 17.90 7.87
N GLY A 17 -84.72 17.06 8.13
CA GLY A 17 -86.04 17.49 8.61
C GLY A 17 -87.14 17.53 7.53
N ALA A 18 -88.25 18.20 7.85
CA ALA A 18 -89.47 18.26 7.02
C ALA A 18 -89.47 19.44 6.02
N THR A 19 -88.36 19.65 5.32
CA THR A 19 -88.23 20.69 4.29
C THR A 19 -88.85 20.24 2.96
N GLN A 20 -89.49 21.17 2.25
CA GLN A 20 -89.98 20.92 0.89
C GLN A 20 -88.81 20.99 -0.10
N PRO A 21 -88.83 20.20 -1.19
CA PRO A 21 -87.84 20.34 -2.25
C PRO A 21 -87.88 21.76 -2.80
N GLN A 22 -86.73 22.41 -2.85
CA GLN A 22 -86.57 23.70 -3.49
C GLN A 22 -85.78 23.50 -4.77
N ASP A 23 -86.10 24.29 -5.80
CA ASP A 23 -85.20 24.43 -6.94
C ASP A 23 -83.87 24.95 -6.43
N VAL A 24 -82.80 24.21 -6.71
CA VAL A 24 -81.44 24.68 -6.46
C VAL A 24 -81.14 25.73 -7.52
N PRO A 25 -81.02 27.02 -7.15
CA PRO A 25 -80.77 28.07 -8.13
C PRO A 25 -79.51 27.74 -8.92
N GLY A 26 -79.60 27.73 -10.25
CA GLY A 26 -78.46 27.38 -11.10
C GLY A 26 -78.11 25.89 -11.14
N TYR A 27 -78.99 24.97 -10.71
CA TYR A 27 -78.75 23.51 -10.75
C TYR A 27 -78.18 23.03 -12.09
N LEU A 28 -78.81 23.40 -13.21
CA LEU A 28 -78.35 22.98 -14.54
C LEU A 28 -76.93 23.46 -14.83
N LEU A 29 -76.59 24.69 -14.42
CA LEU A 29 -75.25 25.25 -14.57
C LEU A 29 -74.25 24.47 -13.69
N HIS A 30 -74.57 24.26 -12.41
CA HIS A 30 -73.72 23.49 -11.49
C HIS A 30 -73.53 22.04 -11.93
N ARG A 31 -74.57 21.41 -12.48
CA ARG A 31 -74.50 20.04 -13.00
C ARG A 31 -73.62 19.98 -14.25
N GLN A 32 -73.76 20.93 -15.18
CA GLN A 32 -72.88 21.03 -16.34
C GLN A 32 -71.43 21.26 -15.94
N THR A 33 -71.16 22.15 -14.98
CA THR A 33 -69.80 22.39 -14.46
C THR A 33 -69.23 21.15 -13.81
N PHE A 34 -70.03 20.41 -13.03
CA PHE A 34 -69.60 19.17 -12.39
C PHE A 34 -69.30 18.07 -13.42
N ASP A 35 -70.19 17.87 -14.40
CA ASP A 35 -69.99 16.88 -15.45
C ASP A 35 -68.74 17.22 -16.32
N SER A 36 -68.48 18.50 -16.58
CA SER A 36 -67.25 18.97 -17.24
C SER A 36 -66.00 18.68 -16.41
N LEU A 37 -66.03 18.99 -15.11
CA LEU A 37 -64.91 18.75 -14.19
C LEU A 37 -64.60 17.25 -14.08
N VAL A 38 -65.61 16.40 -13.99
CA VAL A 38 -65.43 14.93 -13.97
C VAL A 38 -64.78 14.46 -15.27
N GLY A 39 -65.21 14.97 -16.43
CA GLY A 39 -64.57 14.68 -17.71
C GLY A 39 -63.10 15.08 -17.75
N GLU A 40 -62.77 16.29 -17.30
CA GLU A 40 -61.39 16.79 -17.24
C GLU A 40 -60.52 16.00 -16.25
N ILE A 41 -61.06 15.58 -15.10
CA ILE A 41 -60.36 14.74 -14.12
C ILE A 41 -60.09 13.35 -14.70
N ALA A 42 -61.05 12.76 -15.39
CA ALA A 42 -60.87 11.46 -16.04
C ALA A 42 -59.76 11.51 -17.10
N GLU A 43 -59.68 12.59 -17.89
CA GLU A 43 -58.57 12.82 -18.82
C GLU A 43 -57.23 12.97 -18.07
N LEU A 44 -57.20 13.77 -16.99
CA LEU A 44 -56.00 13.94 -16.18
C LEU A 44 -55.51 12.63 -15.56
N GLU A 45 -56.42 11.76 -15.11
CA GLU A 45 -56.10 10.45 -14.53
C GLU A 45 -55.37 9.53 -15.51
N THR A 46 -55.57 9.70 -16.83
CA THR A 46 -54.78 8.96 -17.83
C THR A 46 -53.32 9.41 -17.92
N LEU A 47 -53.01 10.63 -17.44
CA LEU A 47 -51.71 11.28 -17.58
C LEU A 47 -50.88 11.21 -16.29
N VAL A 48 -51.51 11.02 -15.13
CA VAL A 48 -50.82 10.99 -13.83
C VAL A 48 -50.82 9.60 -13.19
N PHE A 49 -49.74 9.26 -12.47
CA PHE A 49 -49.54 7.93 -11.86
C PHE A 49 -50.44 7.63 -10.64
N ARG A 50 -51.38 8.53 -10.29
CA ARG A 50 -52.29 8.38 -9.15
C ARG A 50 -53.64 7.85 -9.65
N LYS A 51 -54.05 6.69 -9.14
CA LYS A 51 -55.36 6.08 -9.43
C LYS A 51 -56.45 6.65 -8.52
N ASN A 52 -57.68 6.69 -9.03
CA ASN A 52 -58.93 7.09 -8.38
C ASN A 52 -58.96 8.58 -8.00
N LEU A 53 -58.68 9.47 -8.95
CA LEU A 53 -58.86 10.91 -8.73
C LEU A 53 -60.34 11.27 -8.68
N GLU A 54 -61.19 10.51 -9.36
CA GLU A 54 -62.66 10.64 -9.33
C GLU A 54 -63.26 10.46 -7.93
N ASP A 55 -62.63 9.63 -7.08
CA ASP A 55 -63.09 9.36 -5.71
C ASP A 55 -62.55 10.37 -4.68
N SER A 56 -61.69 11.31 -5.09
CA SER A 56 -61.05 12.26 -4.19
C SER A 56 -61.98 13.43 -3.85
N ALA A 57 -61.96 13.90 -2.60
CA ALA A 57 -62.76 15.06 -2.21
C ALA A 57 -62.29 16.32 -2.98
N LEU A 58 -63.25 17.16 -3.41
CA LEU A 58 -62.98 18.42 -4.12
C LEU A 58 -61.97 19.33 -3.39
N GLY A 59 -61.96 19.30 -2.06
CA GLY A 59 -61.01 20.06 -1.23
C GLY A 59 -59.56 19.57 -1.31
N GLU A 60 -59.32 18.31 -1.70
CA GLU A 60 -57.98 17.75 -1.91
C GLU A 60 -57.51 17.85 -3.36
N LEU A 61 -58.46 17.83 -4.31
CA LEU A 61 -58.18 17.93 -5.74
C LEU A 61 -57.61 19.31 -6.13
N GLY A 62 -58.17 20.39 -5.58
CA GLY A 62 -57.71 21.75 -5.86
C GLY A 62 -56.20 21.95 -5.60
N PRO A 63 -55.71 21.69 -4.36
CA PRO A 63 -54.29 21.79 -4.04
C PRO A 63 -53.38 20.87 -4.89
N TYR A 64 -53.85 19.68 -5.24
CA TYR A 64 -53.09 18.74 -6.07
C TYR A 64 -52.92 19.25 -7.52
N ILE A 65 -54.01 19.71 -8.14
CA ILE A 65 -53.98 20.29 -9.49
C ILE A 65 -53.11 21.56 -9.50
N GLU A 66 -53.21 22.39 -8.46
CA GLU A 66 -52.38 23.59 -8.35
C GLU A 66 -50.89 23.24 -8.20
N ALA A 67 -50.56 22.17 -7.47
CA ALA A 67 -49.18 21.66 -7.37
C ALA A 67 -48.65 21.14 -8.71
N LEU A 68 -49.46 20.40 -9.47
CA LEU A 68 -49.12 19.93 -10.82
C LEU A 68 -48.91 21.10 -11.78
N HIS A 69 -49.78 22.11 -11.74
CA HIS A 69 -49.65 23.30 -12.58
C HIS A 69 -48.40 24.12 -12.25
N LYS A 70 -48.01 24.19 -10.97
CA LYS A 70 -46.77 24.85 -10.51
C LYS A 70 -45.51 24.10 -10.94
N ASP A 71 -45.59 22.79 -11.21
CA ASP A 71 -44.45 21.99 -11.66
C ASP A 71 -44.17 22.18 -13.16
N SER A 72 -43.45 23.26 -13.46
CA SER A 72 -42.96 23.57 -14.80
C SER A 72 -41.69 22.81 -15.21
N VAL A 73 -41.11 22.03 -14.30
CA VAL A 73 -39.77 21.44 -14.45
C VAL A 73 -39.86 19.97 -14.86
N THR A 74 -40.69 19.19 -14.18
CA THR A 74 -40.81 17.74 -14.41
C THR A 74 -41.25 17.40 -15.84
N PRO A 75 -42.28 18.04 -16.43
CA PRO A 75 -42.71 17.75 -17.81
C PRO A 75 -41.62 17.98 -18.86
N ARG A 76 -40.73 18.96 -18.63
CA ARG A 76 -39.61 19.24 -19.54
C ARG A 76 -38.46 18.24 -19.41
N ARG A 77 -38.34 17.59 -18.25
CA ARG A 77 -37.30 16.57 -17.98
C ARG A 77 -37.73 15.16 -18.36
N LEU A 78 -39.03 14.87 -18.36
CA LEU A 78 -39.57 13.54 -18.65
C LEU A 78 -39.06 12.92 -19.96
N PRO A 79 -39.03 13.62 -21.12
CA PRO A 79 -38.51 13.04 -22.36
C PRO A 79 -37.06 12.59 -22.21
N ARG A 80 -36.23 13.45 -21.60
CA ARG A 80 -34.81 13.13 -21.37
C ARG A 80 -34.64 11.98 -20.38
N LEU A 81 -35.48 11.89 -19.36
CA LEU A 81 -35.48 10.75 -18.44
C LEU A 81 -35.86 9.45 -19.16
N SER A 82 -36.89 9.46 -20.00
CA SER A 82 -37.29 8.28 -20.79
C SER A 82 -36.21 7.85 -21.79
N GLU A 83 -35.49 8.80 -22.41
CA GLU A 83 -34.33 8.50 -23.25
C GLU A 83 -33.22 7.79 -22.47
N ILE A 84 -32.83 8.35 -21.30
CA ILE A 84 -31.79 7.78 -20.44
C ILE A 84 -32.21 6.40 -19.94
N GLU A 85 -33.47 6.23 -19.55
CA GLU A 85 -34.00 4.93 -19.12
C GLU A 85 -33.92 3.91 -20.27
N ALA A 86 -34.37 4.25 -21.47
CA ALA A 86 -34.29 3.35 -22.62
C ALA A 86 -32.84 2.96 -22.97
N GLU A 87 -31.88 3.86 -22.82
CA GLU A 87 -30.45 3.55 -22.98
C GLU A 87 -29.94 2.57 -21.91
N LEU A 88 -30.33 2.76 -20.65
CA LEU A 88 -29.94 1.90 -19.53
C LEU A 88 -30.61 0.52 -19.59
N GLU A 89 -31.86 0.45 -20.05
CA GLU A 89 -32.56 -0.81 -20.29
C GLU A 89 -31.89 -1.61 -21.42
N LYS A 90 -31.53 -0.95 -22.54
CA LYS A 90 -30.74 -1.58 -23.62
C LYS A 90 -29.38 -2.09 -23.15
N ALA A 91 -28.78 -1.46 -22.15
CA ALA A 91 -27.55 -1.91 -21.52
C ALA A 91 -27.74 -3.08 -20.53
N GLY A 92 -28.98 -3.55 -20.31
CA GLY A 92 -29.29 -4.70 -19.46
C GLY A 92 -29.47 -4.39 -17.97
N ILE A 93 -29.64 -3.11 -17.59
CA ILE A 93 -29.66 -2.66 -16.19
C ILE A 93 -31.09 -2.61 -15.61
N GLU A 94 -32.08 -3.15 -16.35
CA GLU A 94 -33.52 -3.11 -16.03
C GLU A 94 -33.86 -3.53 -14.58
N LYS A 95 -33.28 -4.65 -14.11
CA LYS A 95 -33.53 -5.16 -12.76
C LYS A 95 -33.03 -4.22 -11.67
N MET A 96 -31.91 -3.54 -11.91
CA MET A 96 -31.36 -2.55 -10.99
C MET A 96 -32.23 -1.29 -10.98
N LEU A 97 -32.68 -0.81 -12.15
CA LEU A 97 -33.60 0.34 -12.25
C LEU A 97 -34.90 0.07 -11.50
N ALA A 98 -35.47 -1.12 -11.65
CA ALA A 98 -36.63 -1.55 -10.87
C ALA A 98 -36.34 -1.51 -9.36
N GLY A 99 -35.18 -2.01 -8.92
CA GLY A 99 -34.73 -1.94 -7.54
C GLY A 99 -34.59 -0.52 -6.99
N ILE A 100 -34.04 0.41 -7.78
CA ILE A 100 -33.95 1.83 -7.42
C ILE A 100 -35.34 2.43 -7.29
N ARG A 101 -36.27 2.14 -8.21
CA ARG A 101 -37.65 2.65 -8.16
C ARG A 101 -38.40 2.18 -6.91
N THR A 102 -38.23 0.91 -6.52
CA THR A 102 -38.90 0.35 -5.34
C THR A 102 -38.30 0.85 -4.04
N LYS A 103 -36.96 0.82 -3.90
CA LYS A 103 -36.28 1.13 -2.64
C LYS A 103 -35.94 2.61 -2.47
N LYS A 104 -35.97 3.39 -3.55
CA LYS A 104 -35.66 4.83 -3.61
C LYS A 104 -34.39 5.21 -2.83
N PRO A 105 -33.24 4.56 -3.09
CA PRO A 105 -31.98 4.94 -2.46
C PRO A 105 -31.56 6.35 -2.89
N SER A 106 -30.77 7.01 -2.05
CA SER A 106 -30.28 8.36 -2.35
C SER A 106 -29.42 8.38 -3.64
N PRO A 107 -29.50 9.43 -4.47
CA PRO A 107 -28.81 9.49 -5.77
C PRO A 107 -27.29 9.27 -5.69
N GLU A 108 -26.66 9.67 -4.59
CA GLU A 108 -25.22 9.54 -4.37
C GLU A 108 -24.77 8.07 -4.34
N LYS A 109 -25.69 7.13 -4.08
CA LYS A 109 -25.40 5.70 -4.00
C LYS A 109 -25.59 4.97 -5.32
N TRP A 110 -26.18 5.59 -6.34
CA TRP A 110 -26.56 4.88 -7.57
C TRP A 110 -25.35 4.33 -8.32
N ALA A 111 -24.25 5.09 -8.39
CA ALA A 111 -23.01 4.64 -9.00
C ALA A 111 -22.42 3.42 -8.26
N SER A 112 -22.29 3.49 -6.94
CA SER A 112 -21.76 2.36 -6.16
C SER A 112 -22.66 1.11 -6.22
N LEU A 113 -23.98 1.29 -6.34
CA LEU A 113 -24.91 0.18 -6.57
C LEU A 113 -24.70 -0.48 -7.94
N PHE A 114 -24.43 0.33 -8.98
CA PHE A 114 -24.11 -0.17 -10.31
C PHE A 114 -22.82 -0.98 -10.28
N ASP A 115 -21.75 -0.41 -9.73
CA ASP A 115 -20.46 -1.09 -9.61
C ASP A 115 -20.62 -2.42 -8.85
N SER A 116 -21.37 -2.43 -7.75
CA SER A 116 -21.63 -3.64 -6.98
C SER A 116 -22.36 -4.71 -7.79
N ALA A 117 -23.41 -4.31 -8.53
CA ALA A 117 -24.17 -5.23 -9.36
C ALA A 117 -23.33 -5.78 -10.53
N TRP A 118 -22.52 -4.92 -11.14
CA TRP A 118 -21.58 -5.28 -12.20
C TRP A 118 -20.54 -6.29 -11.71
N PHE A 119 -19.86 -6.01 -10.60
CA PHE A 119 -18.86 -6.92 -10.04
C PHE A 119 -19.45 -8.27 -9.61
N LEU A 120 -20.65 -8.28 -9.03
CA LEU A 120 -21.35 -9.53 -8.70
C LEU A 120 -21.67 -10.32 -9.97
N SER A 121 -22.12 -9.67 -11.04
CA SER A 121 -22.37 -10.35 -12.31
C SER A 121 -21.10 -10.94 -12.92
N CYS A 122 -19.97 -10.23 -12.84
CA CYS A 122 -18.67 -10.75 -13.28
C CYS A 122 -18.24 -11.97 -12.44
N LEU A 123 -18.48 -11.93 -11.12
CA LEU A 123 -18.16 -13.03 -10.22
C LEU A 123 -19.02 -14.26 -10.51
N ASP A 124 -20.33 -14.08 -10.70
CA ASP A 124 -21.25 -15.15 -11.08
C ASP A 124 -20.85 -15.79 -12.42
N ALA A 125 -20.42 -14.98 -13.39
CA ALA A 125 -19.90 -15.47 -14.67
C ALA A 125 -18.60 -16.27 -14.47
N ALA A 126 -17.66 -15.78 -13.67
CA ALA A 126 -16.42 -16.49 -13.37
C ALA A 126 -16.66 -17.84 -12.68
N PHE A 127 -17.60 -17.90 -11.73
CA PHE A 127 -18.00 -19.16 -11.09
C PHE A 127 -18.68 -20.13 -12.06
N ALA A 128 -19.39 -19.64 -13.07
CA ALA A 128 -20.02 -20.49 -14.07
C ALA A 128 -19.01 -21.07 -15.08
N GLU A 129 -17.95 -20.32 -15.39
CA GLU A 129 -16.93 -20.72 -16.37
C GLU A 129 -15.81 -21.58 -15.76
N ASP A 130 -15.43 -21.34 -14.50
CA ASP A 130 -14.30 -22.01 -13.84
C ASP A 130 -14.70 -22.74 -12.55
N SER A 131 -14.64 -24.07 -12.60
CA SER A 131 -14.95 -24.93 -11.45
C SER A 131 -13.95 -24.82 -10.30
N GLU A 132 -12.70 -24.42 -10.55
CA GLU A 132 -11.70 -24.20 -9.50
C GLU A 132 -12.05 -22.97 -8.67
N ILE A 133 -12.47 -21.89 -9.34
CA ILE A 133 -12.94 -20.67 -8.68
C ILE A 133 -14.24 -20.96 -7.91
N ALA A 134 -15.18 -21.70 -8.50
CA ALA A 134 -16.44 -22.08 -7.84
C ALA A 134 -16.24 -22.99 -6.62
N GLY A 135 -15.23 -23.85 -6.65
CA GLY A 135 -14.86 -24.73 -5.55
C GLY A 135 -14.00 -24.07 -4.46
N PHE A 136 -13.50 -22.86 -4.70
CA PHE A 136 -12.61 -22.18 -3.76
C PHE A 136 -13.36 -21.73 -2.50
N ASN A 137 -12.91 -22.24 -1.35
CA ASN A 137 -13.39 -21.80 -0.04
C ASN A 137 -12.26 -21.06 0.68
N GLY A 138 -12.38 -19.73 0.72
CA GLY A 138 -11.39 -18.87 1.38
C GLY A 138 -11.14 -19.21 2.84
N ARG A 139 -12.16 -19.66 3.60
CA ARG A 139 -11.98 -20.04 5.02
C ARG A 139 -11.10 -21.29 5.16
N THR A 140 -11.38 -22.31 4.35
CA THR A 140 -10.58 -23.54 4.35
C THR A 140 -9.15 -23.26 3.84
N HIS A 141 -9.02 -22.38 2.84
CA HIS A 141 -7.70 -21.95 2.37
C HIS A 141 -6.91 -21.21 3.46
N ASP A 142 -7.53 -20.26 4.16
CA ASP A 142 -6.92 -19.53 5.28
C ASP A 142 -6.50 -20.48 6.43
N GLU A 143 -7.29 -21.51 6.70
CA GLU A 143 -6.94 -22.57 7.66
C GLU A 143 -5.69 -23.33 7.22
N PHE A 144 -5.59 -23.74 5.95
CA PHE A 144 -4.39 -24.39 5.42
C PHE A 144 -3.17 -23.48 5.43
N VAL A 145 -3.31 -22.21 5.06
CA VAL A 145 -2.21 -21.22 5.11
C VAL A 145 -1.71 -21.06 6.55
N LYS A 146 -2.63 -20.99 7.52
CA LYS A 146 -2.29 -20.89 8.93
C LYS A 146 -1.59 -22.14 9.43
N GLU A 147 -2.09 -23.32 9.10
CA GLU A 147 -1.45 -24.60 9.46
C GLU A 147 -0.06 -24.71 8.86
N PHE A 148 0.09 -24.42 7.56
CA PHE A 148 1.39 -24.41 6.88
C PHE A 148 2.39 -23.48 7.58
N THR A 149 1.97 -22.26 7.91
CA THR A 149 2.80 -21.25 8.58
C THR A 149 3.29 -21.75 9.94
N GLU A 150 2.42 -22.39 10.73
CA GLU A 150 2.80 -22.93 12.04
C GLU A 150 3.72 -24.16 11.90
N LEU A 151 3.43 -25.05 10.95
CA LEU A 151 4.27 -26.22 10.67
C LEU A 151 5.65 -25.83 10.13
N ASP A 152 5.76 -24.78 9.31
CA ASP A 152 7.05 -24.32 8.80
C ASP A 152 7.90 -23.69 9.92
N LYS A 153 7.30 -22.90 10.81
CA LYS A 153 7.97 -22.41 12.03
C LYS A 153 8.48 -23.56 12.90
N GLU A 154 7.66 -24.61 13.09
CA GLU A 154 8.06 -25.80 13.82
C GLU A 154 9.22 -26.52 13.13
N ARG A 155 9.15 -26.69 11.81
CA ARG A 155 10.21 -27.29 11.00
C ARG A 155 11.52 -26.55 11.17
N ILE A 156 11.51 -25.22 11.10
CA ILE A 156 12.70 -24.37 11.30
C ILE A 156 13.29 -24.59 12.70
N ARG A 157 12.44 -24.63 13.73
CA ARG A 157 12.88 -24.87 15.12
C ARG A 157 13.55 -26.24 15.28
N ILE A 158 12.95 -27.29 14.74
CA ILE A 158 13.50 -28.66 14.75
C ILE A 158 14.81 -28.72 13.96
N ALA A 159 14.85 -28.11 12.78
CA ALA A 159 16.07 -28.05 11.96
C ALA A 159 17.21 -27.35 12.70
N ALA A 160 16.94 -26.23 13.37
CA ALA A 160 17.93 -25.53 14.18
C ALA A 160 18.48 -26.42 15.32
N ALA A 161 17.63 -27.22 15.97
CA ALA A 161 18.09 -28.17 16.99
C ALA A 161 19.01 -29.25 16.41
N ARG A 162 18.70 -29.77 15.22
CA ARG A 162 19.55 -30.75 14.50
C ARG A 162 20.91 -30.15 14.14
N VAL A 163 20.93 -28.93 13.61
CA VAL A 163 22.18 -28.22 13.27
C VAL A 163 23.01 -27.97 14.53
N ARG A 164 22.41 -27.46 15.61
CA ARG A 164 23.12 -27.26 16.89
C ARG A 164 23.76 -28.54 17.42
N ARG A 165 23.04 -29.67 17.34
CA ARG A 165 23.58 -30.98 17.73
C ARG A 165 24.78 -31.38 16.87
N ALA A 166 24.67 -31.27 15.55
CA ALA A 166 25.76 -31.58 14.63
C ALA A 166 26.99 -30.70 14.88
N CYS A 167 26.79 -29.39 15.10
CA CYS A 167 27.87 -28.47 15.48
C CYS A 167 28.51 -28.85 16.83
N ALA A 168 27.72 -29.23 17.84
CA ALA A 168 28.23 -29.64 19.14
C ALA A 168 29.04 -30.95 19.07
N GLU A 169 28.56 -31.96 18.34
CA GLU A 169 29.27 -33.22 18.12
C GLU A 169 30.60 -32.97 17.39
N ARG A 170 30.60 -32.11 16.37
CA ARG A 170 31.82 -31.69 15.67
C ARG A 170 32.78 -30.95 16.58
N ALA A 171 32.29 -29.97 17.34
CA ALA A 171 33.09 -29.18 18.28
C ALA A 171 33.78 -30.09 19.32
N ILE A 172 33.04 -31.03 19.93
CA ILE A 172 33.62 -31.99 20.89
C ILE A 172 34.69 -32.85 20.23
N SER A 173 34.42 -33.38 19.03
CA SER A 173 35.40 -34.19 18.30
C SER A 173 36.70 -33.41 18.03
N VAL A 174 36.59 -32.15 17.60
CA VAL A 174 37.76 -31.31 17.29
C VAL A 174 38.49 -30.88 18.57
N MET A 175 37.76 -30.51 19.62
CA MET A 175 38.35 -30.20 20.92
C MET A 175 39.18 -31.37 21.49
N ASN A 176 38.69 -32.60 21.34
CA ASN A 176 39.43 -33.80 21.76
C ASN A 176 40.66 -34.09 20.88
N GLN A 177 40.61 -33.74 19.58
CA GLN A 177 41.72 -33.89 18.64
C GLN A 177 42.79 -32.80 18.84
N HIS A 178 42.42 -31.63 19.36
CA HIS A 178 43.32 -30.49 19.57
C HIS A 178 43.27 -29.97 21.03
N PRO A 179 43.71 -30.74 22.04
CA PRO A 179 43.60 -30.37 23.45
C PRO A 179 44.29 -29.05 23.83
N GLU A 180 45.42 -28.73 23.20
CA GLU A 180 46.15 -27.46 23.45
C GLU A 180 45.34 -26.24 23.01
N GLN A 181 44.63 -26.34 21.88
CA GLN A 181 43.76 -25.27 21.39
C GLN A 181 42.51 -25.14 22.27
N GLU A 182 41.92 -26.27 22.68
CA GLU A 182 40.77 -26.31 23.60
C GLU A 182 41.09 -25.60 24.92
N TYR A 183 42.24 -25.93 25.52
CA TYR A 183 42.67 -25.30 26.76
C TYR A 183 42.85 -23.80 26.61
N LEU A 184 43.49 -23.36 25.51
CA LEU A 184 43.69 -21.94 25.23
C LEU A 184 42.35 -21.20 25.07
N VAL A 185 41.43 -21.73 24.27
CA VAL A 185 40.12 -21.12 24.02
C VAL A 185 39.31 -21.06 25.32
N ARG A 186 39.30 -22.14 26.12
CA ARG A 186 38.61 -22.16 27.41
C ARG A 186 39.20 -21.15 28.39
N ALA A 187 40.53 -21.05 28.46
CA ALA A 187 41.21 -20.09 29.31
C ALA A 187 40.92 -18.64 28.90
N GLU A 188 40.90 -18.33 27.60
CA GLU A 188 40.53 -17.00 27.11
C GLU A 188 39.04 -16.67 27.36
N ALA A 189 38.14 -17.65 27.23
CA ALA A 189 36.71 -17.46 27.49
C ALA A 189 36.38 -17.20 28.96
N GLN A 190 37.19 -17.69 29.90
CA GLN A 190 37.01 -17.46 31.35
C GLN A 190 37.55 -16.11 31.83
N LYS A 191 38.33 -15.39 31.00
CA LYS A 191 38.83 -14.06 31.36
C LYS A 191 37.70 -13.04 31.31
N LYS A 192 37.74 -12.06 32.22
CA LYS A 192 36.83 -10.90 32.19
C LYS A 192 37.41 -9.68 31.47
N ARG A 193 38.74 -9.61 31.35
CA ARG A 193 39.51 -8.50 30.77
C ARG A 193 40.86 -9.03 30.25
N ARG A 194 41.55 -8.25 29.42
CA ARG A 194 42.87 -8.57 28.85
C ARG A 194 42.88 -9.88 28.05
N HIS A 195 41.87 -10.05 27.20
CA HIS A 195 41.84 -11.14 26.23
C HIS A 195 43.01 -11.02 25.25
N LEU A 196 43.47 -12.15 24.74
CA LEU A 196 44.39 -12.15 23.60
C LEU A 196 43.73 -11.44 22.41
N PRO A 197 44.48 -10.63 21.63
CA PRO A 197 43.96 -10.11 20.36
C PRO A 197 43.48 -11.25 19.48
N LEU A 198 42.30 -11.10 18.86
CA LEU A 198 41.64 -12.18 18.10
C LEU A 198 42.56 -12.79 17.05
N ARG A 199 43.34 -11.97 16.32
CA ARG A 199 44.35 -12.44 15.37
C ARG A 199 45.35 -13.45 15.96
N LYS A 200 45.84 -13.19 17.18
CA LYS A 200 46.79 -14.09 17.87
C LYS A 200 46.10 -15.34 18.39
N LEU A 201 44.86 -15.23 18.84
CA LEU A 201 44.07 -16.36 19.30
C LEU A 201 43.73 -17.29 18.14
N PHE A 202 43.27 -16.73 17.02
CA PHE A 202 42.96 -17.46 15.80
C PHE A 202 44.16 -18.23 15.26
N ALA A 203 45.32 -17.57 15.12
CA ALA A 203 46.55 -18.21 14.67
C ALA A 203 47.00 -19.40 15.53
N ARG A 204 46.57 -19.47 16.81
CA ARG A 204 46.94 -20.53 17.76
C ARG A 204 45.86 -21.58 17.98
N ALA A 205 44.60 -21.27 17.67
CA ALA A 205 43.45 -22.12 18.00
C ALA A 205 42.41 -22.18 16.87
N GLN A 206 42.85 -22.08 15.62
CA GLN A 206 41.98 -22.03 14.43
C GLN A 206 40.97 -23.19 14.39
N ASP A 207 41.43 -24.43 14.55
CA ASP A 207 40.58 -25.61 14.37
C ASP A 207 39.45 -25.65 15.40
N VAL A 208 39.76 -25.40 16.68
CA VAL A 208 38.75 -25.36 17.73
C VAL A 208 37.82 -24.17 17.58
N LEU A 209 38.32 -22.99 17.20
CA LEU A 209 37.50 -21.80 17.01
C LEU A 209 36.50 -21.96 15.86
N THR A 210 36.92 -22.49 14.71
CA THR A 210 36.00 -22.72 13.58
C THR A 210 35.07 -23.91 13.84
N ALA A 211 35.45 -24.87 14.69
CA ALA A 211 34.54 -25.94 15.07
C ALA A 211 33.45 -25.48 16.07
N VAL A 212 33.80 -24.61 17.02
CA VAL A 212 32.86 -24.05 18.01
C VAL A 212 31.98 -22.96 17.38
N CYS A 213 32.58 -22.10 16.55
CA CYS A 213 31.91 -21.05 15.79
C CYS A 213 32.10 -21.32 14.29
N PRO A 214 31.22 -22.13 13.65
CA PRO A 214 31.39 -22.53 12.25
C PRO A 214 31.02 -21.45 11.24
N CYS A 215 30.29 -20.42 11.64
CA CYS A 215 29.92 -19.30 10.77
C CYS A 215 30.56 -18.01 11.30
N TRP A 216 31.25 -17.29 10.41
CA TRP A 216 31.95 -16.04 10.70
C TRP A 216 31.40 -14.95 9.78
N MET A 217 30.98 -13.84 10.37
CA MET A 217 30.53 -12.66 9.63
C MET A 217 31.54 -11.54 9.86
N ALA A 218 32.10 -11.02 8.78
CA ALA A 218 33.12 -9.99 8.84
C ALA A 218 33.16 -9.22 7.51
N SER A 219 33.46 -7.92 7.56
CA SER A 219 33.77 -7.17 6.34
C SER A 219 35.06 -7.67 5.70
N PRO A 220 35.28 -7.47 4.40
CA PRO A 220 36.52 -7.94 3.75
C PRO A 220 37.79 -7.36 4.39
N LEU A 221 37.74 -6.09 4.82
CA LEU A 221 38.81 -5.45 5.61
C LEU A 221 39.06 -6.16 6.95
N SER A 222 37.99 -6.56 7.65
CA SER A 222 38.13 -7.28 8.92
C SER A 222 38.77 -8.65 8.71
N VAL A 223 38.43 -9.34 7.62
CA VAL A 223 39.03 -10.63 7.25
C VAL A 223 40.54 -10.47 7.03
N SER A 224 40.98 -9.45 6.29
CA SER A 224 42.40 -9.22 6.01
C SER A 224 43.21 -8.89 7.28
N GLN A 225 42.61 -8.21 8.25
CA GLN A 225 43.27 -7.85 9.51
C GLN A 225 43.31 -9.00 10.53
N LEU A 226 42.26 -9.83 10.57
CA LEU A 226 42.05 -10.80 11.64
C LEU A 226 42.52 -12.20 11.29
N LEU A 227 42.37 -12.62 10.04
CA LEU A 227 42.59 -14.01 9.63
C LEU A 227 43.94 -14.19 8.92
N ASP A 228 44.61 -15.29 9.23
CA ASP A 228 45.83 -15.68 8.52
C ASP A 228 45.51 -16.00 7.04
N THR A 229 46.56 -16.09 6.22
CA THR A 229 46.51 -16.38 4.78
C THR A 229 46.11 -17.82 4.45
N LYS A 230 46.08 -18.72 5.44
CA LYS A 230 45.70 -20.12 5.26
C LYS A 230 44.19 -20.27 5.06
N ALA A 231 43.81 -21.18 4.17
CA ALA A 231 42.42 -21.59 4.02
C ALA A 231 41.87 -22.16 5.34
N CYS A 232 40.73 -21.64 5.77
CA CYS A 232 40.14 -21.94 7.07
C CYS A 232 38.64 -22.22 7.01
N PHE A 233 38.00 -22.02 5.86
CA PHE A 233 36.57 -22.23 5.65
C PHE A 233 36.30 -23.10 4.42
N ASP A 234 35.21 -23.87 4.49
CA ASP A 234 34.74 -24.66 3.36
C ASP A 234 34.06 -23.80 2.30
N VAL A 235 33.38 -22.73 2.73
CA VAL A 235 32.59 -21.83 1.87
C VAL A 235 32.77 -20.39 2.33
N VAL A 236 32.97 -19.49 1.37
CA VAL A 236 32.91 -18.03 1.54
C VAL A 236 31.67 -17.54 0.79
N ILE A 237 30.85 -16.76 1.48
CA ILE A 237 29.62 -16.18 0.93
C ILE A 237 29.79 -14.67 0.96
N PHE A 238 29.64 -14.04 -0.21
CA PHE A 238 29.42 -12.59 -0.30
C PHE A 238 27.94 -12.37 -0.55
N ASP A 239 27.30 -11.72 0.41
CA ASP A 239 25.97 -11.13 0.24
C ASP A 239 26.14 -9.66 -0.15
N GLU A 240 25.18 -9.10 -0.89
CA GLU A 240 25.28 -7.74 -1.46
C GLU A 240 26.59 -7.50 -2.25
N ALA A 241 27.02 -8.50 -3.02
CA ALA A 241 28.30 -8.49 -3.72
C ALA A 241 28.41 -7.41 -4.82
N SER A 242 27.30 -6.79 -5.23
CA SER A 242 27.31 -5.61 -6.09
C SER A 242 27.93 -4.38 -5.40
N GLN A 243 28.03 -4.38 -4.07
CA GLN A 243 28.70 -3.31 -3.29
C GLN A 243 30.14 -3.65 -2.89
N VAL A 244 30.69 -4.78 -3.33
CA VAL A 244 32.04 -5.21 -2.96
C VAL A 244 32.98 -5.05 -4.14
N LEU A 245 34.08 -4.31 -3.96
CA LEU A 245 35.13 -4.22 -4.95
C LEU A 245 35.87 -5.58 -5.09
N PRO A 246 36.21 -6.00 -6.32
CA PRO A 246 36.95 -7.25 -6.54
C PRO A 246 38.22 -7.37 -5.70
N GLU A 247 39.04 -6.32 -5.62
CA GLU A 247 40.30 -6.28 -4.88
C GLU A 247 40.12 -6.50 -3.37
N ASP A 248 39.04 -5.96 -2.79
CA ASP A 248 38.72 -6.12 -1.38
C ASP A 248 38.25 -7.54 -1.06
N SER A 249 37.67 -8.23 -2.04
CA SER A 249 37.15 -9.59 -1.87
C SER A 249 38.24 -10.67 -1.85
N VAL A 250 39.38 -10.44 -2.53
CA VAL A 250 40.44 -11.44 -2.71
C VAL A 250 40.92 -12.04 -1.39
N PRO A 251 41.19 -11.25 -0.32
CA PRO A 251 41.55 -11.80 0.97
C PRO A 251 40.54 -12.84 1.47
N ALA A 252 39.24 -12.55 1.44
CA ALA A 252 38.24 -13.49 1.94
C ALA A 252 38.11 -14.73 1.04
N ILE A 253 38.13 -14.56 -0.30
CA ILE A 253 38.07 -15.68 -1.26
C ILE A 253 39.17 -16.71 -1.00
N LEU A 254 40.42 -16.25 -0.76
CA LEU A 254 41.56 -17.14 -0.50
C LEU A 254 41.42 -18.02 0.75
N ARG A 255 40.49 -17.69 1.67
CA ARG A 255 40.25 -18.49 2.89
C ARG A 255 39.22 -19.60 2.70
N GLY A 256 38.51 -19.63 1.58
CA GLY A 256 37.43 -20.57 1.27
C GLY A 256 37.81 -21.61 0.22
N ALA A 257 37.27 -22.82 0.34
CA ALA A 257 37.35 -23.82 -0.74
C ALA A 257 36.30 -23.58 -1.84
N ARG A 258 35.19 -22.91 -1.52
CA ARG A 258 34.09 -22.60 -2.44
C ARG A 258 33.63 -21.17 -2.24
N LEU A 259 33.15 -20.55 -3.30
CA LEU A 259 32.66 -19.18 -3.32
C LEU A 259 31.18 -19.17 -3.72
N VAL A 260 30.37 -18.44 -2.95
CA VAL A 260 29.00 -18.07 -3.31
C VAL A 260 28.94 -16.55 -3.36
N VAL A 261 28.43 -16.02 -4.47
CA VAL A 261 28.25 -14.58 -4.68
C VAL A 261 26.76 -14.33 -4.89
N ALA A 262 26.17 -13.52 -4.02
CA ALA A 262 24.78 -13.09 -4.07
C ALA A 262 24.73 -11.57 -4.04
N GLY A 263 23.81 -10.99 -4.81
CA GLY A 263 23.65 -9.55 -4.92
C GLY A 263 22.81 -9.20 -6.14
N ASP A 264 22.65 -7.90 -6.37
CA ASP A 264 21.84 -7.38 -7.46
C ASP A 264 22.60 -6.29 -8.21
N SER A 265 22.90 -6.53 -9.49
CA SER A 265 23.62 -5.60 -10.36
C SER A 265 22.78 -4.39 -10.79
N ARG A 266 21.49 -4.35 -10.42
CA ARG A 266 20.61 -3.20 -10.64
C ARG A 266 20.48 -2.30 -9.40
N GLN A 267 21.07 -2.70 -8.28
CA GLN A 267 21.14 -1.88 -7.07
C GLN A 267 22.43 -1.05 -7.04
N LEU A 268 22.65 -0.31 -5.96
CA LEU A 268 23.76 0.64 -5.85
C LEU A 268 25.12 -0.08 -5.99
N PRO A 269 26.04 0.43 -6.84
CA PRO A 269 27.40 -0.07 -6.94
C PRO A 269 28.24 0.34 -5.71
N PRO A 270 29.48 -0.14 -5.57
CA PRO A 270 30.33 0.21 -4.44
C PRO A 270 30.61 1.72 -4.44
N THR A 271 30.37 2.39 -3.31
CA THR A 271 30.73 3.80 -3.14
C THR A 271 32.17 3.89 -2.65
N THR A 272 33.06 4.52 -3.44
CA THR A 272 34.47 4.73 -3.07
C THR A 272 34.62 5.85 -2.03
N PHE A 273 34.00 5.71 -0.86
CA PHE A 273 33.98 6.75 0.17
C PHE A 273 35.28 6.78 1.01
N PHE A 274 36.07 5.70 1.01
CA PHE A 274 37.28 5.61 1.83
C PHE A 274 38.58 6.09 1.15
N ALA A 275 38.51 6.51 -0.12
CA ALA A 275 39.68 6.98 -0.86
C ALA A 275 39.96 8.49 -0.70
N ALA A 276 38.95 9.28 -0.31
CA ALA A 276 39.11 10.71 -0.03
C ALA A 276 39.11 10.93 1.48
N GLY A 277 40.22 11.43 2.01
CA GLY A 277 40.28 11.90 3.38
C GLY A 277 39.30 13.05 3.61
N ASP A 278 38.78 13.08 4.84
CA ASP A 278 38.03 14.09 5.61
C ASP A 278 37.98 15.57 5.15
N ASP A 279 37.76 15.85 3.86
CA ASP A 279 37.50 17.20 3.36
C ASP A 279 36.05 17.32 2.85
N ASP A 280 35.32 18.24 3.48
CA ASP A 280 33.98 18.75 3.16
C ASP A 280 33.95 19.53 1.81
N GLU A 281 34.51 18.96 0.74
CA GLU A 281 34.34 19.50 -0.61
C GLU A 281 33.26 18.75 -1.39
N PRO A 282 32.43 19.45 -2.19
CA PRO A 282 31.41 18.82 -3.00
C PRO A 282 32.08 17.85 -3.99
N ILE A 283 31.70 16.59 -3.87
CA ILE A 283 32.12 15.48 -4.73
C ILE A 283 31.48 15.68 -6.12
N GLU A 284 32.01 16.61 -6.91
CA GLU A 284 31.62 16.79 -8.32
C GLU A 284 32.69 16.30 -9.31
N GLU A 285 33.92 16.05 -8.88
CA GLU A 285 35.00 15.59 -9.78
C GLU A 285 35.42 14.11 -9.61
N ALA A 286 34.84 13.36 -8.66
CA ALA A 286 35.17 11.93 -8.50
C ALA A 286 34.40 10.99 -9.45
N ALA A 287 33.44 11.50 -10.23
CA ALA A 287 32.62 10.67 -11.12
C ALA A 287 33.33 10.30 -12.45
N ASP A 288 34.35 11.04 -12.86
CA ASP A 288 35.02 10.87 -14.18
C ASP A 288 36.37 10.13 -14.09
N ALA A 289 36.73 9.55 -12.94
CA ALA A 289 38.01 8.84 -12.74
C ALA A 289 37.87 7.31 -12.61
N ALA A 290 36.76 6.70 -13.02
CA ALA A 290 36.59 5.25 -13.08
C ALA A 290 36.93 4.71 -14.48
N THR A 291 38.21 4.77 -14.86
CA THR A 291 38.72 4.10 -16.06
C THR A 291 38.93 2.59 -15.83
N GLU A 292 38.20 1.77 -16.59
CA GLU A 292 38.53 0.39 -17.03
C GLU A 292 38.74 -0.72 -15.97
N GLY A 293 37.93 -0.76 -14.89
CA GLY A 293 37.84 -1.89 -13.95
C GLY A 293 36.47 -2.57 -13.93
N PHE A 294 36.37 -3.80 -13.39
CA PHE A 294 35.05 -4.37 -13.05
C PHE A 294 34.44 -3.56 -11.91
N GLU A 295 33.19 -3.10 -12.07
CA GLU A 295 32.51 -2.23 -11.11
C GLU A 295 32.27 -2.91 -9.75
N SER A 296 32.04 -4.23 -9.75
CA SER A 296 31.80 -5.00 -8.52
C SER A 296 32.27 -6.46 -8.64
N LEU A 297 32.38 -7.16 -7.51
CA LEU A 297 32.61 -8.61 -7.45
C LEU A 297 31.50 -9.38 -8.18
N LEU A 298 30.26 -8.92 -8.06
CA LEU A 298 29.13 -9.53 -8.74
C LEU A 298 29.29 -9.46 -10.27
N ASP A 299 29.63 -8.28 -10.81
CA ASP A 299 29.83 -8.11 -12.26
C ASP A 299 31.04 -8.87 -12.76
N MET A 300 32.12 -8.88 -11.98
CA MET A 300 33.30 -9.68 -12.27
C MET A 300 32.94 -11.16 -12.40
N THR A 301 32.24 -11.73 -11.41
CA THR A 301 31.88 -13.16 -11.43
C THR A 301 30.84 -13.51 -12.49
N ASN A 302 29.89 -12.62 -12.78
CA ASN A 302 28.91 -12.81 -13.86
C ASN A 302 29.56 -12.93 -15.25
N SER A 303 30.78 -12.41 -15.44
CA SER A 303 31.49 -12.51 -16.72
C SER A 303 31.99 -13.93 -17.05
N PHE A 304 32.13 -14.81 -16.06
CA PHE A 304 32.66 -16.17 -16.25
C PHE A 304 31.92 -17.28 -15.50
N VAL A 305 30.93 -16.95 -14.65
CA VAL A 305 30.11 -17.92 -13.90
C VAL A 305 28.63 -17.81 -14.34
N PRO A 306 27.92 -18.93 -14.58
CA PRO A 306 26.49 -18.90 -14.85
C PRO A 306 25.68 -18.39 -13.64
N SER A 307 25.00 -17.25 -13.82
CA SER A 307 24.15 -16.64 -12.79
C SER A 307 22.78 -17.30 -12.71
N ARG A 308 22.19 -17.29 -11.51
CA ARG A 308 20.80 -17.70 -11.25
C ARG A 308 20.07 -16.53 -10.62
N TYR A 309 18.85 -16.29 -11.07
CA TYR A 309 18.02 -15.21 -10.55
C TYR A 309 16.91 -15.78 -9.65
N LEU A 310 16.51 -14.96 -8.69
CA LEU A 310 15.35 -15.22 -7.84
C LEU A 310 14.20 -14.37 -8.38
N ASP A 311 13.26 -15.01 -9.07
CA ASP A 311 12.24 -14.28 -9.83
C ASP A 311 11.06 -13.83 -8.94
N TRP A 312 10.88 -14.40 -7.75
CA TRP A 312 9.72 -14.11 -6.91
C TRP A 312 9.95 -12.93 -5.97
N HIS A 313 9.06 -11.93 -6.03
CA HIS A 313 9.09 -10.77 -5.16
C HIS A 313 8.11 -10.92 -3.99
N TYR A 314 8.64 -11.00 -2.78
CA TYR A 314 7.84 -11.22 -1.56
C TYR A 314 7.69 -9.98 -0.67
N ARG A 315 8.43 -8.90 -0.94
CA ARG A 315 8.49 -7.73 -0.04
C ARG A 315 7.27 -6.83 -0.15
N SER A 316 6.81 -6.57 -1.37
CA SER A 316 5.70 -5.63 -1.59
C SER A 316 4.35 -6.32 -1.44
N ARG A 317 3.54 -5.82 -0.51
CA ARG A 317 2.14 -6.28 -0.33
C ARG A 317 1.20 -5.78 -1.43
N ASP A 318 1.58 -4.69 -2.09
CA ASP A 318 0.88 -4.13 -3.24
C ASP A 318 1.84 -4.13 -4.44
N GLU A 319 1.39 -4.72 -5.55
CA GLU A 319 2.14 -4.80 -6.79
C GLU A 319 2.57 -3.42 -7.31
N SER A 320 1.78 -2.37 -7.06
CA SER A 320 2.10 -1.02 -7.54
C SER A 320 3.45 -0.50 -7.02
N LEU A 321 3.92 -1.00 -5.87
CA LEU A 321 5.19 -0.60 -5.27
C LEU A 321 6.42 -1.08 -6.06
N ILE A 322 6.29 -2.19 -6.79
CA ILE A 322 7.39 -2.80 -7.55
C ILE A 322 7.15 -2.76 -9.06
N SER A 323 5.91 -2.56 -9.51
CA SER A 323 5.52 -2.57 -10.93
C SER A 323 6.41 -1.66 -11.81
N PHE A 324 6.66 -0.42 -11.36
CA PHE A 324 7.53 0.51 -12.08
C PHE A 324 8.95 -0.04 -12.23
N SER A 325 9.59 -0.44 -11.13
CA SER A 325 10.95 -1.00 -11.15
C SER A 325 11.01 -2.31 -11.91
N ASN A 326 10.01 -3.19 -11.78
CA ASN A 326 9.94 -4.44 -12.51
C ASN A 326 9.93 -4.18 -14.01
N HIS A 327 9.12 -3.24 -14.48
CA HIS A 327 9.04 -2.90 -15.90
C HIS A 327 10.32 -2.25 -16.43
N HIS A 328 10.82 -1.21 -15.75
CA HIS A 328 11.92 -0.38 -16.27
C HIS A 328 13.33 -0.94 -15.96
N ILE A 329 13.49 -1.69 -14.87
CA ILE A 329 14.81 -2.15 -14.38
C ILE A 329 14.97 -3.66 -14.60
N TYR A 330 13.94 -4.44 -14.25
CA TYR A 330 13.99 -5.91 -14.32
C TYR A 330 13.31 -6.50 -15.56
N THR A 331 12.89 -5.67 -16.52
CA THR A 331 12.29 -6.10 -17.81
C THR A 331 11.06 -7.01 -17.67
N GLY A 332 10.29 -6.84 -16.60
CA GLY A 332 9.08 -7.63 -16.30
C GLY A 332 9.36 -9.04 -15.81
N ARG A 333 10.58 -9.34 -15.36
CA ARG A 333 10.99 -10.68 -14.92
C ARG A 333 10.41 -11.08 -13.56
N LEU A 334 10.23 -10.11 -12.65
CA LEU A 334 9.83 -10.42 -11.29
C LEU A 334 8.36 -10.85 -11.27
N VAL A 335 8.09 -11.98 -10.63
CA VAL A 335 6.76 -12.49 -10.35
C VAL A 335 6.24 -11.80 -9.09
N THR A 336 5.15 -11.05 -9.28
CA THR A 336 4.43 -10.28 -8.25
C THR A 336 3.09 -10.94 -7.94
N PHE A 337 2.55 -10.65 -6.77
CA PHE A 337 1.20 -11.05 -6.39
C PHE A 337 0.28 -9.84 -6.43
N PRO A 338 -0.91 -9.94 -7.05
CA PRO A 338 -1.85 -8.83 -7.07
C PRO A 338 -2.30 -8.52 -5.65
N GLY A 339 -2.32 -7.22 -5.31
CA GLY A 339 -2.87 -6.76 -4.03
C GLY A 339 -4.39 -6.98 -3.98
N PRO A 340 -5.01 -7.03 -2.79
CA PRO A 340 -6.46 -7.23 -2.63
C PRO A 340 -7.32 -6.03 -3.10
N GLY A 341 -6.73 -5.05 -3.78
CA GLY A 341 -7.30 -3.73 -4.04
C GLY A 341 -7.26 -2.82 -2.81
N GLY A 342 -7.48 -1.51 -3.02
CA GLY A 342 -7.46 -0.53 -1.94
C GLY A 342 -7.03 0.87 -2.41
N PRO A 343 -6.83 1.81 -1.46
CA PRO A 343 -6.16 3.08 -1.75
C PRO A 343 -4.78 2.81 -2.38
N PRO A 344 -4.32 3.68 -3.29
CA PRO A 344 -3.03 3.48 -3.95
C PRO A 344 -1.90 3.43 -2.92
N ALA A 345 -1.04 2.41 -3.02
CA ALA A 345 0.12 2.27 -2.13
C ALA A 345 1.20 3.33 -2.37
N VAL A 346 1.15 4.03 -3.51
CA VAL A 346 2.05 5.13 -3.87
C VAL A 346 1.23 6.41 -4.05
N SER A 347 1.67 7.50 -3.43
CA SER A 347 1.09 8.82 -3.61
C SER A 347 2.18 9.88 -3.74
N HIS A 348 1.92 10.90 -4.55
CA HIS A 348 2.83 12.03 -4.75
C HIS A 348 2.25 13.28 -4.08
N VAL A 349 3.01 13.87 -3.16
CA VAL A 349 2.66 15.11 -2.46
C VAL A 349 3.46 16.26 -3.07
N LEU A 350 2.83 17.05 -3.92
CA LEU A 350 3.47 18.23 -4.50
C LEU A 350 3.64 19.33 -3.43
N VAL A 351 4.89 19.67 -3.12
CA VAL A 351 5.21 20.77 -2.20
C VAL A 351 5.63 22.01 -3.00
N ASN A 352 4.81 23.06 -2.91
CA ASN A 352 5.11 24.32 -3.58
C ASN A 352 6.13 25.13 -2.78
N GLN A 353 7.29 25.40 -3.37
CA GLN A 353 8.27 26.32 -2.82
C GLN A 353 8.23 27.66 -3.57
N PRO A 354 7.94 28.78 -2.89
CA PRO A 354 7.98 30.08 -3.54
C PRO A 354 9.43 30.47 -3.88
N PRO A 355 9.69 31.06 -5.07
CA PRO A 355 11.03 31.44 -5.48
C PRO A 355 11.71 32.39 -4.49
N GLY A 356 12.98 32.12 -4.15
CA GLY A 356 13.82 33.05 -3.40
C GLY A 356 13.65 33.06 -1.87
N LEU A 357 12.83 32.20 -1.29
CA LEU A 357 12.66 32.09 0.17
C LEU A 357 13.79 31.32 0.88
N ASP A 358 14.46 30.40 0.18
CA ASP A 358 15.55 29.62 0.74
C ASP A 358 16.85 29.85 -0.05
N GLY A 359 17.93 30.16 0.66
CA GLY A 359 19.29 30.23 0.10
C GLY A 359 19.98 28.87 -0.02
N GLN A 360 19.22 27.76 0.03
CA GLN A 360 19.75 26.39 -0.07
C GLN A 360 18.98 25.64 -1.16
N GLU A 361 19.49 25.67 -2.39
CA GLU A 361 18.91 25.03 -3.58
C GLU A 361 18.78 23.50 -3.43
N GLU A 362 19.58 22.90 -2.55
CA GLU A 362 19.66 21.46 -2.31
C GLU A 362 18.85 20.96 -1.10
N SER A 363 18.10 21.82 -0.42
CA SER A 363 17.19 21.40 0.65
C SER A 363 16.06 22.40 0.85
N SER A 364 14.87 22.09 0.35
CA SER A 364 13.69 22.94 0.48
C SER A 364 13.15 22.98 1.91
N SER A 365 13.02 24.17 2.52
CA SER A 365 12.43 24.30 3.86
C SER A 365 10.92 23.98 3.87
N ALA A 366 10.25 24.18 2.74
CA ALA A 366 8.85 23.79 2.59
C ALA A 366 8.69 22.26 2.60
N GLU A 367 9.56 21.55 1.89
CA GLU A 367 9.57 20.08 1.84
C GLU A 367 9.92 19.48 3.19
N VAL A 368 10.98 19.98 3.86
CA VAL A 368 11.35 19.54 5.22
C VAL A 368 10.16 19.64 6.18
N ARG A 369 9.45 20.78 6.19
CA ARG A 369 8.26 20.95 7.05
C ARG A 369 7.15 19.96 6.70
N LYS A 370 6.90 19.73 5.41
CA LYS A 370 5.86 18.80 4.98
C LYS A 370 6.21 17.35 5.34
N VAL A 371 7.48 16.96 5.21
CA VAL A 371 7.95 15.64 5.62
C VAL A 371 7.75 15.45 7.12
N VAL A 372 8.15 16.41 7.95
CA VAL A 372 7.94 16.35 9.41
C VAL A 372 6.45 16.24 9.75
N GLU A 373 5.59 17.02 9.09
CA GLU A 373 4.13 16.91 9.25
C GLU A 373 3.64 15.49 8.96
N LEU A 374 4.03 14.90 7.83
CA LEU A 374 3.64 13.54 7.46
C LEU A 374 4.16 12.48 8.45
N VAL A 375 5.41 12.64 8.92
CA VAL A 375 6.01 11.76 9.94
C VAL A 375 5.23 11.82 11.26
N LEU A 376 4.77 12.99 11.68
CA LEU A 376 4.00 13.17 12.93
C LEU A 376 2.52 12.74 12.80
N GLU A 377 1.96 12.75 11.59
CA GLU A 377 0.62 12.24 11.30
C GLU A 377 0.58 10.70 11.23
N HIS A 378 1.67 10.07 10.77
CA HIS A 378 1.72 8.64 10.51
C HIS A 378 1.34 7.77 11.73
N PRO A 379 1.86 7.99 12.96
CA PRO A 379 1.47 7.20 14.13
C PRO A 379 -0.03 7.29 14.46
N GLN A 380 -0.72 8.36 14.07
CA GLN A 380 -2.13 8.56 14.33
C GLN A 380 -3.00 7.79 13.32
N LYS A 381 -2.56 7.71 12.07
CA LYS A 381 -3.27 7.01 10.98
C LYS A 381 -2.92 5.52 10.94
N PHE A 382 -1.65 5.19 11.17
CA PHE A 382 -1.07 3.85 10.98
C PHE A 382 -0.15 3.46 12.15
N PRO A 383 -0.66 3.39 13.40
CA PRO A 383 0.16 3.15 14.60
C PRO A 383 0.92 1.82 14.63
N ARG A 384 0.54 0.87 13.76
CA ARG A 384 1.15 -0.46 13.67
C ARG A 384 2.19 -0.58 12.55
N GLN A 385 2.28 0.42 11.67
CA GLN A 385 3.21 0.39 10.55
C GLN A 385 4.52 1.06 10.91
N SER A 386 5.63 0.39 10.66
CA SER A 386 6.95 1.00 10.78
C SER A 386 7.18 2.05 9.68
N LEU A 387 8.00 3.07 9.98
CA LEU A 387 8.18 4.23 9.12
C LEU A 387 9.66 4.49 8.84
N GLY A 388 9.99 4.79 7.58
CA GLY A 388 11.32 5.25 7.18
C GLY A 388 11.22 6.51 6.32
N VAL A 389 12.18 7.41 6.46
CA VAL A 389 12.34 8.59 5.62
C VAL A 389 13.64 8.47 4.84
N ILE A 390 13.54 8.53 3.52
CA ILE A 390 14.68 8.45 2.60
C ILE A 390 14.84 9.79 1.92
N ALA A 391 15.98 10.44 2.12
CA ALA A 391 16.34 11.68 1.45
C ALA A 391 17.32 11.42 0.31
N MET A 392 17.17 12.15 -0.80
CA MET A 392 18.10 12.03 -1.94
C MET A 392 19.51 12.56 -1.64
N GLY A 393 19.68 13.42 -0.62
CA GLY A 393 20.97 13.99 -0.25
C GLY A 393 21.22 14.02 1.26
N ILE A 394 22.49 13.92 1.67
CA ILE A 394 22.92 13.90 3.08
C ILE A 394 22.52 15.20 3.81
N ARG A 395 22.77 16.36 3.19
CA ARG A 395 22.38 17.67 3.75
C ARG A 395 20.88 17.76 4.02
N HIS A 396 20.06 17.23 3.10
CA HIS A 396 18.61 17.22 3.26
C HIS A 396 18.17 16.24 4.36
N ALA A 397 18.75 15.02 4.40
CA ALA A 397 18.51 14.05 5.48
C ALA A 397 18.76 14.64 6.87
N GLN A 398 19.92 15.29 7.07
CA GLN A 398 20.28 15.93 8.33
C GLN A 398 19.32 17.06 8.72
N ARG A 399 18.86 17.84 7.73
CA ARG A 399 17.89 18.91 7.96
C ARG A 399 16.51 18.36 8.35
N VAL A 400 16.07 17.27 7.74
CA VAL A 400 14.83 16.59 8.11
C VAL A 400 14.95 16.00 9.51
N GLN A 401 16.05 15.31 9.82
CA GLN A 401 16.28 14.74 11.15
C GLN A 401 16.24 15.81 12.24
N ARG A 402 16.97 16.92 12.06
CA ARG A 402 16.97 18.02 13.04
C ARG A 402 15.58 18.63 13.24
N ALA A 403 14.84 18.87 12.15
CA ALA A 403 13.49 19.43 12.25
C ALA A 403 12.50 18.45 12.90
N LEU A 404 12.69 17.15 12.70
CA LEU A 404 11.92 16.11 13.37
C LEU A 404 12.24 16.07 14.88
N ASP A 405 13.52 16.10 15.25
CA ASP A 405 13.95 16.12 16.65
C ASP A 405 13.35 17.32 17.40
N GLU A 406 13.45 18.53 16.82
CA GLU A 406 12.85 19.75 17.36
C GLU A 406 11.32 19.64 17.55
N ALA A 407 10.62 19.00 16.61
CA ALA A 407 9.17 18.83 16.70
C ALA A 407 8.77 17.82 17.79
N LEU A 408 9.56 16.76 17.98
CA LEU A 408 9.32 15.72 18.97
C LEU A 408 9.50 16.21 20.42
N GLU A 409 10.31 17.26 20.67
CA GLU A 409 10.45 17.85 22.00
C GLU A 409 9.11 18.28 22.64
N THR A 410 8.12 18.63 21.81
CA THR A 410 6.79 19.06 22.25
C THR A 410 5.73 17.97 22.19
N ARG A 411 6.11 16.73 21.85
CA ARG A 411 5.21 15.60 21.57
C ARG A 411 5.58 14.32 22.33
N PRO A 412 5.57 14.34 23.68
CA PRO A 412 5.86 13.15 24.49
C PRO A 412 4.85 12.01 24.28
N ASP A 413 3.68 12.30 23.70
CA ASP A 413 2.71 11.30 23.30
C ASP A 413 3.22 10.35 22.20
N LEU A 414 4.31 10.71 21.50
CA LEU A 414 4.90 9.93 20.41
C LEU A 414 6.16 9.16 20.81
N ASP A 415 6.69 9.34 22.03
CA ASP A 415 7.96 8.72 22.49
C ASP A 415 8.03 7.21 22.24
N ALA A 416 6.92 6.51 22.52
CA ALA A 416 6.85 5.07 22.29
C ALA A 416 7.00 4.70 20.82
N PHE A 417 6.53 5.50 19.87
CA PHE A 417 6.65 5.22 18.43
C PHE A 417 8.08 5.45 17.93
N PHE A 418 8.77 6.48 18.44
CA PHE A 418 10.12 6.88 18.03
C PHE A 418 11.24 6.29 18.90
N ASP A 419 10.94 5.29 19.74
CA ASP A 419 11.94 4.63 20.59
C ASP A 419 13.05 3.97 19.74
N PRO A 420 14.32 4.41 19.85
CA PRO A 420 15.44 3.84 19.11
C PRO A 420 15.78 2.41 19.53
N GLY A 421 15.27 1.94 20.68
CA GLY A 421 15.41 0.56 21.15
C GLY A 421 14.51 -0.44 20.42
N LYS A 422 13.56 0.03 19.60
CA LYS A 422 12.73 -0.83 18.76
C LYS A 422 13.52 -1.40 17.59
N GLU A 423 13.23 -2.67 17.27
CA GLU A 423 13.78 -3.37 16.12
C GLU A 423 13.52 -2.59 14.82
N GLU A 424 12.26 -2.20 14.58
CA GLU A 424 11.85 -1.35 13.46
C GLU A 424 11.62 0.11 13.89
N HIS A 425 12.62 0.74 14.49
CA HIS A 425 12.57 2.16 14.83
C HIS A 425 12.47 3.06 13.58
N VAL A 426 11.94 4.27 13.76
CA VAL A 426 11.89 5.27 12.69
C VAL A 426 13.30 5.71 12.32
N PHE A 427 13.61 5.80 11.02
CA PHE A 427 14.88 6.34 10.55
C PHE A 427 14.70 7.50 9.58
N VAL A 428 15.70 8.39 9.54
CA VAL A 428 15.92 9.35 8.45
C VAL A 428 17.32 9.08 7.88
N LYS A 429 17.40 8.60 6.64
CA LYS A 429 18.66 8.21 5.99
C LYS A 429 18.72 8.77 4.56
N ASN A 430 19.93 8.92 4.03
CA ASN A 430 20.10 9.20 2.60
C ASN A 430 20.07 7.90 1.78
N LEU A 431 19.85 8.02 0.46
CA LEU A 431 19.73 6.88 -0.46
C LEU A 431 20.90 5.89 -0.38
N GLU A 432 22.12 6.35 -0.13
CA GLU A 432 23.31 5.48 -0.05
C GLU A 432 23.37 4.65 1.25
N ARG A 433 22.70 5.09 2.31
CA ARG A 433 22.78 4.46 3.64
C ARG A 433 21.55 3.61 3.98
N VAL A 434 20.56 3.56 3.09
CA VAL A 434 19.30 2.85 3.31
C VAL A 434 19.30 1.41 2.79
N GLN A 435 20.35 0.99 2.07
CA GLN A 435 20.39 -0.36 1.50
C GLN A 435 20.36 -1.41 2.62
N GLY A 436 19.48 -2.39 2.46
CA GLY A 436 19.18 -3.41 3.47
C GLY A 436 18.12 -3.00 4.50
N ASP A 437 17.75 -1.73 4.62
CA ASP A 437 16.64 -1.30 5.45
C ASP A 437 15.28 -1.48 4.73
N GLU A 438 14.25 -1.86 5.48
CA GLU A 438 12.88 -1.96 5.00
C GLU A 438 11.90 -1.47 6.08
N ARG A 439 10.77 -0.89 5.65
CA ARG A 439 9.70 -0.42 6.54
C ARG A 439 8.36 -0.62 5.85
N ASP A 440 7.29 -0.71 6.64
CA ASP A 440 5.92 -0.80 6.11
C ASP A 440 5.55 0.45 5.30
N ALA A 441 6.02 1.63 5.72
CA ALA A 441 5.81 2.90 5.03
C ALA A 441 7.14 3.64 4.82
N ILE A 442 7.32 4.19 3.62
CA ILE A 442 8.48 4.99 3.25
C ILE A 442 8.03 6.36 2.77
N ILE A 443 8.63 7.42 3.32
CA ILE A 443 8.56 8.78 2.78
C ILE A 443 9.86 9.04 2.01
N LEU A 444 9.78 9.11 0.69
CA LEU A 444 10.88 9.56 -0.16
C LEU A 444 10.81 11.08 -0.31
N THR A 445 11.90 11.78 0.00
CA THR A 445 12.01 13.25 -0.07
C THR A 445 13.18 13.66 -0.95
N ILE A 446 12.91 14.57 -1.89
CA ILE A 446 13.81 14.94 -2.99
C ILE A 446 14.80 16.00 -2.53
N GLY A 447 14.32 17.01 -1.81
CA GLY A 447 15.12 18.10 -1.26
C GLY A 447 15.46 19.23 -2.23
N TYR A 448 15.35 19.02 -3.54
CA TYR A 448 15.71 20.04 -4.53
C TYR A 448 14.60 21.09 -4.74
N GLY A 449 14.97 22.35 -4.54
CA GLY A 449 14.12 23.52 -4.81
C GLY A 449 14.42 24.17 -6.15
N LYS A 450 13.49 24.96 -6.70
CA LYS A 450 13.79 25.85 -7.83
C LYS A 450 14.69 26.99 -7.35
N ASP A 451 15.74 27.29 -8.13
CA ASP A 451 16.61 28.44 -7.91
C ASP A 451 15.85 29.78 -8.05
N ARG A 452 16.53 30.90 -7.78
CA ARG A 452 15.96 32.25 -7.93
C ARG A 452 15.48 32.57 -9.37
N GLY A 453 16.00 31.86 -10.38
CA GLY A 453 15.61 31.95 -11.78
C GLY A 453 14.48 31.01 -12.19
N GLY A 454 13.95 30.19 -11.26
CA GLY A 454 12.91 29.20 -11.53
C GLY A 454 13.42 27.90 -12.18
N LYS A 455 14.73 27.71 -12.30
CA LYS A 455 15.35 26.49 -12.82
C LYS A 455 15.56 25.51 -11.67
N SER A 456 15.30 24.23 -11.93
CA SER A 456 15.73 23.15 -11.03
C SER A 456 17.24 22.95 -11.17
N PRO A 457 17.98 22.66 -10.09
CA PRO A 457 19.36 22.19 -10.21
C PRO A 457 19.38 20.98 -11.14
N GLY A 458 20.35 20.94 -12.05
CA GLY A 458 20.40 20.05 -13.21
C GLY A 458 20.66 18.59 -12.86
N ARG A 459 19.72 17.93 -12.17
CA ARG A 459 19.51 16.49 -12.21
C ARG A 459 18.02 16.27 -12.41
N ALA A 460 17.58 16.51 -13.64
CA ALA A 460 16.29 16.03 -14.09
C ALA A 460 16.34 14.50 -14.04
N ILE A 461 15.75 13.92 -13.00
CA ILE A 461 15.30 12.53 -13.03
C ILE A 461 14.19 12.51 -14.08
N GLY A 462 14.58 12.10 -15.29
CA GLY A 462 13.68 11.89 -16.43
C GLY A 462 13.03 10.53 -16.38
#